data_AF-A0A3N8LBI6-F1
#
_entry.id   AF-A0A3N8LBI6-F1
#
_cell.length_a   1.000
_cell.length_b   1.000
_cell.length_c   1.000
_cell.angle_alpha   90.00
_cell.angle_beta   90.00
_cell.angle_gamma   90.00
#
_symmetry.space_group_name_H-M   'P 1'
#
loop_
_entity.id
_entity.type
_entity.pdbx_description
1 polymer ?
#
loop_
_entity_poly.entity_id
_entity_poly.type
_entity_poly.pdbx_seq_one_letter_code
_entity_poly.pdbx_strand_id
1 'polypeptide(L)'
;MAVKQVSKKKYLKILNKRLRAEPDAPQSASFVFYPPGAKAKEATGVGSSEPGSKRELAVMAAIHRKSAEEFVVTVKGTKVGNV
;
A
#
# COMPACT_ATOMS: atom_id res chain seq x y z
N MET A 1 -16.58 8.87 -8.57
CA MET A 1 -15.97 7.52 -8.50
C MET A 1 -16.25 6.95 -7.12
N ALA A 2 -16.81 5.73 -7.03
CA ALA A 2 -17.11 5.11 -5.75
C ALA A 2 -15.83 4.51 -5.15
N VAL A 3 -15.38 5.07 -4.02
CA VAL A 3 -14.15 4.64 -3.36
C VAL A 3 -14.39 3.31 -2.65
N LYS A 4 -13.67 2.27 -3.06
CA LYS A 4 -13.86 0.91 -2.52
C LYS A 4 -13.12 0.77 -1.19
N GLN A 5 -13.85 0.43 -0.14
CA GLN A 5 -13.24 0.14 1.15
C GLN A 5 -12.54 -1.23 1.13
N VAL A 6 -11.26 -1.26 1.51
CA VAL A 6 -10.45 -2.48 1.54
C VAL A 6 -9.64 -2.55 2.83
N SER A 7 -9.37 -3.77 3.31
CA SER A 7 -8.47 -3.96 4.46
C SER A 7 -7.02 -3.64 4.08
N LYS A 8 -6.19 -3.27 5.07
CA LYS A 8 -4.74 -3.06 4.91
C LYS A 8 -4.04 -4.19 4.12
N LYS A 9 -4.38 -5.45 4.42
CA LYS A 9 -3.87 -6.63 3.70
C LYS A 9 -4.30 -6.68 2.24
N LYS A 10 -5.56 -6.35 1.95
CA LYS A 10 -6.08 -6.33 0.57
C LYS A 10 -5.50 -5.17 -0.22
N TYR A 11 -5.38 -3.99 0.38
CA TYR A 11 -4.73 -2.83 -0.21
C TYR A 11 -3.28 -3.13 -0.60
N LEU A 12 -2.49 -3.72 0.32
CA LEU A 12 -1.11 -4.11 0.06
C LEU A 12 -0.97 -5.09 -1.12
N LYS A 13 -1.91 -6.05 -1.24
CA LYS A 13 -1.95 -6.97 -2.38
C LYS A 13 -2.25 -6.25 -3.70
N ILE A 14 -3.18 -5.29 -3.69
CA ILE A 14 -3.52 -4.50 -4.89
C ILE A 14 -2.31 -3.68 -5.35
N LEU A 15 -1.63 -3.01 -4.42
CA LEU A 15 -0.43 -2.22 -4.72
C LEU A 15 0.67 -3.08 -5.35
N ASN A 16 1.01 -4.21 -4.74
CA ASN A 16 2.02 -5.12 -5.30
C ASN A 16 1.59 -5.73 -6.64
N LYS A 17 0.30 -6.01 -6.84
CA LYS A 17 -0.20 -6.48 -8.15
C LYS A 17 -0.06 -5.41 -9.23
N ARG A 18 -0.35 -4.14 -8.90
CA ARG A 18 -0.17 -3.00 -9.82
C ARG A 18 1.30 -2.75 -10.11
N LEU A 19 2.16 -2.82 -9.10
CA LEU A 19 3.61 -2.70 -9.28
C LEU A 19 4.16 -3.76 -10.23
N ARG A 20 3.75 -5.02 -10.07
CA ARG A 20 4.16 -6.10 -10.99
C ARG A 20 3.58 -5.98 -12.40
N ALA A 21 2.48 -5.25 -12.56
CA ALA A 21 1.86 -5.02 -13.86
C ALA A 21 2.48 -3.82 -14.59
N GLU A 22 3.27 -3.00 -13.89
CA GLU A 22 3.93 -1.83 -14.45
C GLU A 22 5.26 -2.25 -15.07
N PRO A 23 5.45 -2.12 -16.40
CA PRO A 23 6.67 -2.56 -17.07
C PRO A 23 7.91 -1.73 -16.68
N ASP A 24 7.69 -0.49 -16.25
CA ASP A 24 8.72 0.43 -15.75
C ASP A 24 9.04 0.24 -14.26
N ALA A 25 8.33 -0.65 -13.56
CA ALA A 25 8.61 -0.89 -12.16
C ALA A 25 9.79 -1.87 -11.97
N PRO A 26 10.69 -1.58 -11.02
CA PRO A 26 11.75 -2.52 -10.67
C PRO A 26 11.20 -3.84 -10.14
N GLN A 27 11.76 -4.95 -10.64
CA GLN A 27 11.38 -6.31 -10.24
C GLN A 27 11.67 -6.61 -8.77
N SER A 28 12.64 -5.91 -8.17
CA SER A 28 12.98 -6.02 -6.74
C SER A 28 12.10 -5.17 -5.84
N ALA A 29 11.41 -4.15 -6.35
CA ALA A 29 10.58 -3.30 -5.50
C ALA A 29 9.29 -4.02 -5.08
N SER A 30 8.94 -3.80 -3.83
CA SER A 30 7.69 -4.26 -3.27
C SER A 30 7.14 -3.22 -2.32
N PHE A 31 5.82 -3.17 -2.24
CA PHE A 31 5.16 -2.48 -1.16
C PHE A 31 5.20 -3.39 0.08
N VAL A 32 5.49 -2.81 1.24
CA VAL A 32 5.51 -3.48 2.54
C VAL A 32 4.74 -2.65 3.56
N PHE A 33 4.34 -3.28 4.66
CA PHE A 33 3.79 -2.52 5.77
C PHE A 33 4.83 -1.61 6.40
N TYR A 34 4.40 -0.42 6.83
CA TYR A 34 5.21 0.52 7.58
C TYR A 34 4.76 0.53 9.06
N PRO A 35 5.69 0.46 10.04
CA PRO A 35 7.14 0.29 9.87
C PRO A 35 7.50 -1.07 9.24
N PRO A 36 8.66 -1.21 8.57
CA PRO A 36 9.08 -2.45 7.93
C PRO A 36 9.01 -3.64 8.90
N GLY A 37 8.41 -4.74 8.48
CA GLY A 37 8.17 -5.92 9.33
C GLY A 37 6.88 -5.87 10.16
N ALA A 38 6.16 -4.75 10.18
CA ALA A 38 4.88 -4.67 10.87
C ALA A 38 3.84 -5.59 10.22
N LYS A 39 3.01 -6.21 11.06
CA LYS A 39 1.84 -6.98 10.59
C LYS A 39 0.71 -6.03 10.22
N ALA A 40 -0.22 -6.46 9.38
CA ALA A 40 -1.35 -5.65 8.94
C ALA A 40 -2.19 -5.00 10.08
N LYS A 41 -2.13 -5.55 11.30
CA LYS A 41 -2.80 -5.00 12.49
C LYS A 41 -2.06 -3.81 13.10
N GLU A 42 -0.73 -3.87 13.10
CA GLU A 42 0.18 -2.89 13.75
C GLU A 42 0.76 -1.88 12.75
N ALA A 43 0.67 -2.20 11.47
CA ALA A 43 1.09 -1.33 10.39
C ALA A 43 0.34 0.00 10.45
N THR A 44 1.04 1.11 10.54
CA THR A 44 0.48 2.46 10.46
C THR A 44 0.14 2.82 9.01
N GLY A 45 0.83 2.20 8.06
CA GLY A 45 0.58 2.39 6.63
C GLY A 45 1.28 1.35 5.76
N VAL A 46 1.45 1.71 4.50
CA VAL A 46 2.20 0.95 3.51
C VAL A 46 3.34 1.84 3.01
N GLY A 47 4.55 1.29 2.96
CA GLY A 47 5.75 1.94 2.45
C GLY A 47 6.45 1.09 1.40
N SER A 48 7.60 1.56 0.91
CA SER A 48 8.47 0.84 -0.03
C SER A 48 9.47 -0.04 0.72
N SER A 49 9.74 -1.24 0.22
CA SER A 49 10.67 -2.19 0.86
C SER A 49 12.13 -1.81 0.77
N GLU A 50 12.55 -1.08 -0.27
CA GLU A 50 13.88 -0.49 -0.38
C GLU A 50 13.83 0.88 -1.07
N PRO A 51 14.75 1.81 -0.71
CA PRO A 51 14.96 3.04 -1.43
C PRO A 51 15.62 2.74 -2.79
N GLY A 52 14.77 2.63 -3.81
CA GLY A 52 15.20 2.61 -5.19
C GLY A 52 15.68 3.99 -5.69
N SER A 53 16.18 4.01 -6.93
CA SER A 53 16.49 5.23 -7.69
C SER A 53 15.29 6.19 -7.73
N LYS A 54 15.52 7.50 -7.96
CA LYS A 54 14.45 8.53 -8.01
C LYS A 54 13.27 8.17 -8.93
N ARG A 55 13.54 7.51 -10.07
CA ARG A 55 12.52 7.03 -11.02
C ARG A 55 11.61 5.98 -10.40
N GLU A 56 12.16 5.08 -9.61
CA GLU A 56 11.45 3.97 -8.96
C GLU A 56 10.51 4.49 -7.87
N LEU A 57 10.99 5.44 -7.08
CA LEU A 57 10.16 6.15 -6.09
C LEU A 57 8.99 6.88 -6.76
N ALA A 58 9.20 7.49 -7.93
CA ALA A 58 8.14 8.16 -8.68
C ALA A 58 7.06 7.18 -9.18
N VAL A 59 7.46 6.02 -9.70
CA VAL A 59 6.54 4.95 -10.13
C VAL A 59 5.72 4.44 -8.93
N MET A 60 6.38 4.15 -7.81
CA MET A 60 5.70 3.70 -6.59
C MET A 60 4.72 4.76 -6.06
N ALA A 61 5.11 6.05 -6.06
CA ALA A 61 4.23 7.14 -5.67
C ALA A 61 3.01 7.28 -6.60
N ALA A 62 3.19 7.13 -7.92
CA ALA A 62 2.10 7.16 -8.89
C ALA A 62 1.11 6.00 -8.68
N ILE A 63 1.62 4.78 -8.46
CA ILE A 63 0.78 3.60 -8.15
C ILE A 63 0.02 3.81 -6.85
N HIS A 64 0.68 4.36 -5.82
CA HIS A 64 0.04 4.66 -4.55
C HIS A 64 -1.08 5.68 -4.71
N ARG A 65 -0.83 6.78 -5.44
CA ARG A 65 -1.83 7.82 -5.73
C ARG A 65 -3.04 7.27 -6.48
N LYS A 66 -2.83 6.56 -7.61
CA LYS A 66 -3.92 5.92 -8.38
C LYS A 66 -4.70 4.89 -7.55
N SER A 67 -4.06 4.28 -6.55
CA SER A 67 -4.72 3.32 -5.67
C SER A 67 -5.49 4.01 -4.56
N ALA A 68 -4.99 5.12 -4.01
CA ALA A 68 -5.70 5.91 -3.01
C ALA A 68 -6.94 6.62 -3.57
N GLU A 69 -6.95 6.95 -4.87
CA GLU A 69 -8.13 7.49 -5.57
C GLU A 69 -9.25 6.45 -5.71
N GLU A 70 -8.91 5.16 -5.82
CA GLU A 70 -9.90 4.08 -5.99
C GLU A 70 -10.23 3.33 -4.70
N PHE A 71 -9.30 3.29 -3.74
CA PHE A 71 -9.39 2.46 -2.54
C PHE A 71 -9.13 3.27 -1.27
N VAL A 72 -10.05 3.13 -0.31
CA VAL A 72 -9.85 3.63 1.05
C VAL A 72 -9.50 2.44 1.94
N VAL A 73 -8.38 2.58 2.64
CA VAL A 73 -7.91 1.57 3.60
C VAL A 73 -8.72 1.70 4.88
N THR A 74 -9.56 0.71 5.15
CA THR A 74 -10.32 0.66 6.41
C THR A 74 -9.65 -0.30 7.39
N VAL A 75 -9.54 0.16 8.64
CA VAL A 75 -9.08 -0.67 9.74
C VAL A 75 -10.27 -1.48 10.23
N LYS A 76 -10.50 -2.65 9.64
CA LYS A 76 -11.44 -3.63 10.21
C LYS A 76 -10.79 -4.19 11.47
N GLY A 77 -10.87 -3.45 12.59
CA GLY A 77 -10.13 -3.80 13.80
C GLY A 77 -10.29 -2.89 15.02
N THR A 78 -10.81 -1.67 14.90
CA THR A 78 -11.18 -0.88 16.09
C THR A 78 -12.69 -1.02 16.32
N LYS A 79 -13.08 -2.01 17.13
CA LYS A 79 -14.11 -1.70 18.13
C LYS A 79 -13.52 -0.53 18.90
N VAL A 80 -14.02 0.67 18.66
CA VAL A 80 -13.84 1.78 19.59
C VAL A 80 -14.54 1.30 20.85
N GLY A 81 -13.75 0.73 21.76
CA GLY A 81 -14.20 0.43 23.11
C GLY A 81 -14.52 1.77 23.74
N ASN A 82 -15.80 2.00 23.96
CA ASN A 82 -16.30 3.04 24.83
C ASN A 82 -15.76 2.76 26.23
N VAL A 83 -14.89 3.63 26.75
CA VAL A 83 -14.62 3.75 28.18
C VAL A 83 -14.55 5.24 28.51
#